data_AF-A0A366F9K7-F1
#
_entry.id   AF-A0A366F9K7-F1
#
_cell.length_a   1.000
_cell.length_b   1.000
_cell.length_c   1.000
_cell.angle_alpha   90.00
_cell.angle_beta   90.00
_cell.angle_gamma   90.00
#
_symmetry.space_group_name_H-M   'P 1'
#
loop_
_entity.id
_entity.type
_entity.pdbx_description
1 polymer ?
#
loop_
_entity_poly.entity_id
_entity_poly.type
_entity_poly.pdbx_seq_one_letter_code
_entity_poly.pdbx_strand_id
1 'polypeptide(L)' 'MNQGRIWTVVSPSIGLPLIIGGAAITALLVHFAVLSHTTWYPAYWEGHHAKVSEATSSAVSALEAPAYIYEATKA' A
#
# COMPACT_ATOMS: atom_id res chain seq x y z
N MET A 1 -30.36 -0.76 -12.40
CA MET A 1 -31.01 -1.64 -11.41
C MET A 1 -32.31 -2.20 -11.99
N ASN A 2 -32.22 -3.17 -12.91
CA ASN A 2 -33.39 -3.81 -13.55
C ASN A 2 -33.62 -5.27 -13.07
N GLN A 3 -32.91 -5.70 -12.02
CA GLN A 3 -32.88 -7.09 -11.56
C GLN A 3 -33.69 -7.34 -10.28
N GLY A 4 -34.64 -6.46 -9.94
CA GLY A 4 -35.49 -6.64 -8.75
C GLY A 4 -36.33 -7.93 -8.78
N ARG A 5 -36.56 -8.49 -9.98
CA ARG A 5 -37.27 -9.76 -10.17
C ARG A 5 -36.47 -10.99 -9.73
N ILE A 6 -35.20 -10.87 -9.35
CA ILE A 6 -34.40 -12.02 -8.90
C ILE A 6 -35.02 -12.75 -7.69
N TRP A 7 -35.75 -12.02 -6.84
CA TRP A 7 -36.41 -12.57 -5.67
C TRP A 7 -37.67 -13.41 -5.97
N THR A 8 -38.09 -13.47 -7.24
CA THR A 8 -39.15 -14.40 -7.67
C THR A 8 -38.60 -15.77 -8.05
N VAL A 9 -37.28 -15.90 -8.22
CA VAL A 9 -36.60 -17.16 -8.58
C VAL A 9 -35.65 -17.65 -7.49
N VAL A 10 -35.21 -16.77 -6.58
CA VAL A 10 -34.39 -17.11 -5.42
C VAL A 10 -35.07 -16.57 -4.16
N SER A 11 -35.17 -17.39 -3.12
CA SER A 11 -35.76 -16.96 -1.84
C SER A 11 -34.92 -15.86 -1.17
N PRO A 12 -35.53 -14.72 -0.77
CA PRO A 12 -34.82 -13.62 -0.15
C PRO A 12 -34.19 -13.95 1.20
N SER A 13 -34.79 -14.85 1.97
CA SER A 13 -34.26 -15.25 3.28
C SER A 13 -32.93 -16.00 3.21
N ILE A 14 -32.57 -16.58 2.06
CA ILE A 14 -31.29 -17.30 1.89
C ILE A 14 -30.38 -16.55 0.93
N GLY A 15 -30.91 -16.02 -0.17
CA GLY A 15 -30.09 -15.30 -1.16
C GLY A 15 -29.53 -13.99 -0.62
N LEU A 16 -30.29 -13.24 0.19
CA LEU A 16 -29.80 -11.97 0.73
C LEU A 16 -28.68 -12.17 1.76
N PRO A 17 -28.81 -13.07 2.77
CA PRO A 17 -27.69 -13.38 3.65
C PRO A 17 -26.47 -13.93 2.90
N LEU A 18 -26.67 -14.73 1.85
CA LEU A 18 -25.56 -15.28 1.07
C LEU A 18 -24.79 -14.17 0.33
N ILE A 19 -25.49 -13.21 -0.28
CA ILE A 19 -24.84 -12.08 -0.98
C ILE A 19 -24.07 -11.21 0.01
N ILE A 20 -24.68 -10.85 1.15
CA ILE A 20 -24.02 -10.02 2.16
C ILE A 20 -22.86 -10.78 2.83
N GLY A 21 -23.03 -12.07 3.11
CA GLY A 21 -21.98 -12.93 3.65
C GLY A 21 -20.82 -13.11 2.68
N GLY A 22 -21.09 -13.35 1.40
CA GLY A 22 -20.07 -13.44 0.35
C GLY A 22 -19.30 -12.13 0.18
N ALA A 23 -19.99 -10.99 0.22
CA ALA A 23 -19.36 -9.68 0.19
C ALA A 23 -18.47 -9.44 1.43
N ALA A 24 -18.93 -9.84 2.62
CA ALA A 24 -18.16 -9.72 3.85
C ALA A 24 -16.88 -10.58 3.82
N ILE A 25 -16.98 -11.84 3.38
CA ILE A 25 -15.81 -12.73 3.22
C ILE A 25 -14.83 -12.14 2.21
N THR A 26 -15.32 -11.67 1.07
CA THR A 26 -14.47 -11.04 0.05
C THR A 26 -13.76 -9.82 0.60
N ALA A 27 -14.47 -8.95 1.34
CA ALA A 27 -13.86 -7.77 1.96
C ALA A 27 -12.74 -8.17 2.92
N LEU A 28 -12.95 -9.15 3.80
CA LEU A 28 -11.93 -9.60 4.75
C LEU A 28 -10.71 -10.19 4.04
N LEU A 29 -10.91 -10.99 2.98
CA LEU A 29 -9.81 -11.56 2.20
C LEU A 29 -8.98 -10.48 1.51
N VAL A 30 -9.63 -9.47 0.92
CA VAL A 30 -8.93 -8.35 0.29
C VAL A 30 -8.12 -7.56 1.33
N HIS A 31 -8.69 -7.28 2.50
CA HIS A 31 -7.95 -6.58 3.56
C HIS A 31 -6.77 -7.42 4.07
N PHE A 32 -6.94 -8.72 4.23
CA PHE A 32 -5.84 -9.62 4.61
C PHE A 32 -4.74 -9.67 3.54
N ALA A 33 -5.11 -9.70 2.26
CA ALA A 33 -4.15 -9.66 1.16
C ALA A 33 -3.38 -8.34 1.14
N VAL A 34 -4.06 -7.21 1.33
CA VAL A 34 -3.40 -5.89 1.42
C VAL A 34 -2.47 -5.82 2.63
N LEU A 35 -2.88 -6.36 3.77
CA LEU A 35 -2.03 -6.45 4.96
C LEU A 35 -0.77 -7.28 4.73
N SER A 36 -0.87 -8.38 3.99
CA SER A 36 0.24 -9.33 3.81
C SER A 36 1.18 -8.96 2.65
N HIS A 37 0.69 -8.22 1.65
CA HIS A 37 1.42 -7.93 0.42
C HIS A 37 1.81 -6.45 0.26
N THR A 38 1.52 -5.60 1.24
CA THR A 38 1.90 -4.18 1.20
C THR A 38 2.60 -3.77 2.48
N THR A 39 3.49 -2.78 2.40
CA THR A 39 4.26 -2.29 3.55
C THR A 39 3.55 -1.18 4.31
N TRP A 40 2.64 -0.45 3.65
CA TRP A 40 1.97 0.71 4.23
C TRP A 40 0.83 0.33 5.19
N TYR A 41 0.13 -0.79 4.95
CA TYR A 41 -1.02 -1.19 5.77
C TYR A 41 -0.62 -1.73 7.15
N PRO A 42 0.44 -2.58 7.29
CA PRO A 42 1.03 -2.88 8.59
C PRO A 42 1.59 -1.64 9.29
N ALA A 43 2.35 -0.79 8.57
CA ALA A 43 2.92 0.44 9.13
C ALA A 43 1.84 1.42 9.65
N TYR A 44 0.65 1.42 9.05
CA TYR A 44 -0.51 2.16 9.55
C TYR A 44 -1.01 1.63 10.89
N TRP A 45 -1.04 0.31 11.09
CA TRP A 45 -1.48 -0.35 12.33
C TRP A 45 -0.42 -0.30 13.44
N GLU A 46 0.86 -0.31 13.08
CA GLU A 46 1.99 -0.18 14.02
C GLU A 46 2.00 1.19 14.74
N GLY A 47 1.22 2.17 14.25
CA GLY A 47 0.97 3.42 14.93
C GLY A 47 2.22 4.28 15.12
N HIS A 48 2.75 4.86 14.04
CA HIS A 48 3.73 5.97 14.09
C HIS A 48 5.00 5.78 14.96
N HIS A 49 5.36 4.55 15.33
CA HIS A 49 6.62 4.27 16.01
C HIS A 49 7.78 4.22 14.98
N ALA A 50 8.72 5.15 15.18
CA ALA A 50 10.03 5.27 14.52
C ALA A 50 10.06 5.83 13.08
N LYS A 51 9.89 7.16 13.00
CA LYS A 51 10.75 7.98 12.14
C LYS A 51 12.12 8.15 12.83
N VAL A 52 12.84 7.04 13.07
CA VAL A 52 14.24 7.05 13.55
C VAL A 52 15.00 5.92 12.86
N SER A 53 16.11 6.30 12.20
CA SER A 53 17.14 5.53 11.48
C SER A 53 16.64 4.72 10.27
N GLU A 54 17.00 5.05 9.02
CA GLU A 54 18.38 4.92 8.55
C GLU A 54 18.68 5.92 7.41
N ALA A 55 19.20 7.09 7.77
CA ALA A 55 19.93 7.98 6.85
C ALA A 55 21.35 8.18 7.39
N THR A 56 22.06 7.07 7.58
CA THR A 56 23.53 7.01 7.65
C THR A 56 23.94 5.58 7.31
N SER A 57 24.10 5.32 6.01
CA SER A 57 25.15 4.42 5.57
C SER A 57 25.92 5.19 4.50
N SER A 58 26.91 5.92 4.98
CA SER A 58 27.97 6.47 4.16
C SER A 58 28.71 5.34 3.43
N ALA A 59 29.23 5.71 2.26
CA ALA A 59 30.32 5.04 1.54
C ALA A 59 29.91 3.96 0.50
N VAL A 60 29.58 4.42 -0.70
CA VAL A 60 30.20 3.86 -1.91
C VAL A 60 30.76 5.00 -2.75
N SER A 61 32.04 4.85 -3.12
CA SER A 61 32.79 5.57 -4.16
C SER A 61 33.29 6.99 -3.89
N ALA A 62 34.35 7.03 -3.08
CA ALA A 62 35.43 7.99 -3.20
C ALA A 62 36.35 7.68 -4.41
N LEU A 63 35.94 7.91 -5.66
CA LEU A 63 36.82 7.79 -6.85
C LEU A 63 36.30 8.68 -8.00
N GLU A 64 37.18 9.53 -8.55
CA GLU A 64 37.03 10.38 -9.78
C GLU A 64 36.41 11.78 -9.67
N ALA A 65 37.31 12.75 -9.45
CA ALA A 65 37.21 14.12 -9.93
C ALA A 65 37.33 14.17 -11.47
N PRO A 66 36.68 15.15 -12.13
CA PRO A 66 37.51 16.10 -12.86
C PRO A 66 37.26 17.55 -12.44
N ALA A 67 38.39 18.23 -12.31
CA ALA A 67 38.57 19.65 -12.04
C ALA A 67 37.54 20.56 -12.75
N TYR A 68 36.77 21.33 -11.98
CA TYR A 68 36.06 22.51 -12.48
C TYR A 68 36.66 23.78 -11.84
N ILE A 69 37.66 24.33 -12.52
CA ILE A 69 37.82 25.77 -12.83
C ILE A 69 37.07 26.75 -11.90
N TYR A 70 37.69 27.16 -10.79
CA TYR A 70 37.30 28.39 -10.08
C TYR A 70 38.49 29.23 -9.54
N GLU A 71 39.71 29.00 -10.01
CA GLU A 71 40.91 29.75 -9.58
C GLU A 71 41.63 30.34 -10.80
N ALA A 72 41.03 31.36 -11.43
CA ALA A 72 41.75 32.30 -12.30
C ALA A 72 41.01 33.65 -12.37
N THR A 73 40.64 34.18 -11.20
CA THR A 73 40.35 35.60 -11.00
C THR A 73 41.66 36.40 -11.12
N LYS A 74 42.09 36.74 -12.35
CA LYS A 74 43.07 37.80 -12.60
C LYS A 74 43.02 38.32 -14.05
N ALA A 75 42.32 39.42 -14.26
CA ALA A 75 42.61 40.45 -15.27
C ALA A 75 41.90 41.74 -14.87
#